data_AF-A0A177VF57-F1
#
_entry.id   AF-A0A177VF57-F1
#
_cell.length_a   1.000
_cell.length_b   1.000
_cell.length_c   1.000
_cell.angle_alpha   90.00
_cell.angle_beta   90.00
_cell.angle_gamma   90.00
#
_symmetry.space_group_name_H-M   'P 1'
#
loop_
_entity.id
_entity.type
_entity.pdbx_description
1 polymer ?
#
loop_
_entity_poly.entity_id
_entity_poly.type
_entity_poly.pdbx_seq_one_letter_code
_entity_poly.pdbx_strand_id
1 'polypeptide(L)'
;MTPQGSEPSARPAIRFYDSDKPFYFLTNFFPSPIKFAGLQFANAEAAFQSAKFTSHPELQEQISKIEWPRFAFEKAQENKDLVRKDWEQTSIALMFTVQLHKYTQNINLGFRLLQTGDAELIEDSRNDVRTEKDRIT
;
A
#
# COMPACT_ATOMS: atom_id res chain seq x y z
N MET A 1 36.11 -26.85 -20.41
CA MET A 1 34.99 -26.04 -20.92
C MET A 1 34.21 -25.55 -19.72
N THR A 2 34.41 -24.30 -19.32
CA THR A 2 33.65 -23.65 -18.24
C THR A 2 32.25 -23.35 -18.77
N PRO A 3 31.16 -23.64 -18.05
CA PRO A 3 29.84 -23.20 -18.48
C PRO A 3 29.80 -21.67 -18.34
N GLN A 4 29.48 -20.99 -19.45
CA GLN A 4 29.13 -19.57 -19.43
C GLN A 4 27.89 -19.42 -18.54
N GLY A 5 28.04 -18.70 -17.43
CA GLY A 5 26.90 -18.24 -16.65
C GLY A 5 26.07 -17.32 -17.54
N SER A 6 24.83 -17.72 -17.81
CA SER A 6 23.84 -16.82 -18.38
C SER A 6 23.67 -15.63 -17.44
N GLU A 7 23.92 -14.41 -17.94
CA GLU A 7 23.55 -13.20 -17.21
C GLU A 7 22.09 -13.29 -16.80
N PRO A 8 21.70 -12.85 -15.59
CA PRO A 8 20.30 -12.80 -15.22
C PRO A 8 19.59 -11.87 -16.20
N SER A 9 18.71 -12.45 -17.04
CA SER A 9 17.74 -11.70 -17.83
C SER A 9 17.08 -10.67 -16.92
N ALA A 10 17.07 -9.40 -17.33
CA ALA A 10 16.40 -8.34 -16.58
C ALA A 10 14.96 -8.78 -16.28
N ARG A 11 14.54 -8.66 -15.02
CA ARG A 11 13.17 -9.02 -14.61
C ARG A 11 12.17 -8.19 -15.42
N PRO A 12 11.05 -8.77 -15.89
CA PRO A 12 10.01 -7.97 -16.53
C PRO A 12 9.45 -6.94 -15.55
N ALA A 13 9.08 -5.75 -16.03
CA ALA A 13 8.50 -4.70 -15.18
C ALA A 13 6.99 -4.55 -15.44
N ILE A 14 6.20 -4.58 -14.38
CA ILE A 14 4.76 -4.26 -14.39
C ILE A 14 4.57 -2.88 -13.79
N ARG A 15 4.10 -1.95 -14.61
CA ARG A 15 3.72 -0.59 -14.20
C ARG A 15 2.23 -0.53 -13.91
N PHE A 16 1.85 -0.04 -12.75
CA PHE A 16 0.46 0.04 -12.33
C PHE A 16 0.17 1.37 -11.63
N TYR A 17 -0.99 1.96 -11.92
CA TYR A 17 -1.50 3.14 -11.20
C TYR A 17 -2.94 3.48 -11.60
N ASP A 18 -3.21 3.54 -12.90
CA ASP A 18 -4.49 4.01 -13.44
C ASP A 18 -5.62 2.98 -13.25
N SER A 19 -6.81 3.44 -12.84
CA SER A 19 -7.94 2.57 -12.50
C SER A 19 -8.59 1.86 -13.69
N ASP A 20 -8.37 2.36 -14.90
CA ASP A 20 -8.81 1.75 -16.16
C ASP A 20 -7.80 0.74 -16.73
N LYS A 21 -6.64 0.56 -16.10
CA LYS A 21 -5.57 -0.32 -16.58
C LYS A 21 -5.51 -1.67 -15.86
N PRO A 22 -4.96 -2.71 -16.51
CA PRO A 22 -4.58 -3.93 -15.82
C PRO A 22 -3.68 -3.64 -14.62
N PHE A 23 -3.65 -4.56 -13.66
CA PHE A 23 -2.80 -4.44 -12.46
C PHE A 23 -3.16 -3.29 -11.50
N TYR A 24 -4.23 -2.52 -11.74
CA TYR A 24 -4.73 -1.54 -10.75
C TYR A 24 -4.97 -2.15 -9.36
N PHE A 25 -5.27 -3.46 -9.31
CA PHE A 25 -5.42 -4.20 -8.05
C PHE A 25 -4.19 -4.20 -7.15
N LEU A 26 -3.01 -3.87 -7.67
CA LEU A 26 -1.79 -3.76 -6.90
C LEU A 26 -1.76 -2.49 -6.02
N THR A 27 -2.46 -1.42 -6.43
CA THR A 27 -2.57 -0.16 -5.67
C THR A 27 -3.28 -0.34 -4.33
N ASN A 28 -2.97 0.50 -3.34
CA ASN A 28 -3.71 0.53 -2.07
C ASN A 28 -5.16 1.04 -2.23
N PHE A 29 -5.42 1.73 -3.33
CA PHE A 29 -6.72 2.31 -3.68
C PHE A 29 -7.69 1.29 -4.28
N PHE A 30 -7.23 0.07 -4.55
CA PHE A 30 -8.11 -0.99 -5.02
C PHE A 30 -9.06 -1.49 -3.91
N PRO A 31 -10.36 -1.68 -4.19
CA PRO A 31 -11.30 -2.29 -3.25
C PRO A 31 -10.80 -3.65 -2.75
N SER A 32 -10.44 -3.72 -1.48
CA SER A 32 -9.82 -4.88 -0.85
C SER A 32 -10.17 -4.89 0.63
N PRO A 33 -11.30 -5.51 1.00
CA PRO A 33 -11.73 -5.57 2.39
C PRO A 33 -10.64 -6.18 3.28
N ILE A 34 -10.28 -5.47 4.36
CA ILE A 34 -9.21 -5.87 5.29
C ILE A 34 -9.71 -5.71 6.72
N LYS A 35 -9.46 -6.74 7.54
CA LYS A 35 -9.49 -6.65 9.00
C LYS A 35 -8.09 -6.28 9.50
N PHE A 36 -7.98 -5.17 10.21
CA PHE A 36 -6.72 -4.68 10.76
C PHE A 36 -6.96 -3.93 12.07
N ALA A 37 -6.14 -4.17 13.10
CA ALA A 37 -6.24 -3.54 14.41
C ALA A 37 -7.66 -3.57 15.03
N GLY A 38 -8.40 -4.67 14.84
CA GLY A 38 -9.77 -4.83 15.35
C GLY A 38 -10.87 -4.13 14.52
N LEU A 39 -10.51 -3.37 13.49
CA LEU A 39 -11.43 -2.66 12.60
C LEU A 39 -11.52 -3.34 11.23
N GLN A 40 -12.57 -3.00 10.48
CA GLN A 40 -12.78 -3.41 9.08
C GLN A 40 -12.68 -2.20 8.16
N PHE A 41 -11.94 -2.37 7.06
CA PHE A 41 -11.69 -1.33 6.06
C PHE A 41 -12.09 -1.83 4.67
N ALA A 42 -12.58 -0.93 3.82
CA ALA A 42 -12.94 -1.26 2.43
C ALA A 42 -11.73 -1.46 1.51
N ASN A 43 -10.56 -0.92 1.88
CA ASN A 43 -9.33 -0.96 1.09
C ASN A 43 -8.09 -0.77 1.99
N ALA A 44 -6.93 -1.11 1.44
CA ALA A 44 -5.64 -0.98 2.11
C ALA A 44 -5.28 0.47 2.45
N GLU A 45 -5.66 1.44 1.61
CA GLU A 45 -5.40 2.85 1.86
C GLU A 45 -6.05 3.32 3.17
N ALA A 46 -7.33 3.01 3.39
CA ALA A 46 -8.03 3.38 4.61
C ALA A 46 -7.41 2.74 5.86
N ALA A 47 -7.00 1.47 5.77
CA ALA A 47 -6.30 0.79 6.87
C ALA A 47 -4.97 1.49 7.21
N PHE A 48 -4.18 1.84 6.19
CA PHE A 48 -2.90 2.51 6.36
C PHE A 48 -3.05 3.93 6.92
N GLN A 49 -4.01 4.70 6.42
CA GLN A 49 -4.29 6.04 6.92
C GLN A 49 -4.81 6.02 8.37
N SER A 50 -5.66 5.05 8.73
CA SER A 50 -6.14 4.86 10.10
C SER A 50 -4.99 4.52 11.08
N ALA A 51 -3.96 3.80 10.61
CA ALA A 51 -2.80 3.43 11.44
C ALA A 51 -1.97 4.62 11.94
N LYS A 52 -2.15 5.81 11.34
CA LYS A 52 -1.50 7.05 11.77
C LYS A 52 -1.99 7.56 13.14
N PHE A 53 -3.19 7.18 13.56
CA PHE A 53 -3.93 7.83 14.64
C PHE A 53 -4.11 6.94 15.88
N THR A 54 -3.06 6.25 16.33
CA THR A 54 -3.13 5.27 17.43
C THR A 54 -3.61 5.83 18.76
N SER A 55 -3.46 7.14 18.99
CA SER A 55 -3.95 7.81 20.19
C SER A 55 -5.38 8.37 20.05
N HIS A 56 -6.01 8.18 18.88
CA HIS A 56 -7.30 8.77 18.53
C HIS A 56 -8.25 7.70 17.94
N PRO A 57 -8.73 6.74 18.77
CA PRO A 57 -9.54 5.61 18.31
C PRO A 57 -10.83 6.03 17.59
N GLU A 58 -11.47 7.13 17.99
CA GLU A 58 -12.65 7.65 17.31
C GLU A 58 -12.36 8.06 15.85
N LEU A 59 -11.19 8.65 15.58
CA LEU A 59 -10.77 8.99 14.23
C LEU A 59 -10.44 7.73 13.42
N GLN A 60 -9.86 6.71 14.05
CA GLN A 60 -9.61 5.42 13.41
C GLN A 60 -10.90 4.75 12.96
N GLU A 61 -11.94 4.77 13.81
CA GLU A 61 -13.28 4.26 13.48
C GLU A 61 -13.99 5.09 12.40
N GLN A 62 -13.81 6.41 12.40
CA GLN A 62 -14.34 7.25 11.33
C GLN A 62 -13.70 6.88 9.98
N ILE A 63 -12.38 6.74 9.94
CA ILE A 63 -11.66 6.36 8.72
C ILE A 63 -12.05 4.94 8.29
N SER A 64 -12.27 4.01 9.21
CA SER A 64 -12.66 2.63 8.87
C SER A 64 -14.01 2.53 8.17
N LYS A 65 -14.90 3.51 8.37
CA LYS A 65 -16.21 3.61 7.72
C LYS A 65 -16.17 4.24 6.32
N ILE A 66 -15.01 4.72 5.87
CA ILE A 66 -14.86 5.35 4.55
C ILE A 66 -14.61 4.28 3.49
N GLU A 67 -15.50 4.19 2.51
CA GLU A 67 -15.39 3.23 1.41
C GLU A 67 -14.41 3.69 0.32
N TRP A 68 -14.39 4.99 0.02
CA TRP A 68 -13.57 5.55 -1.05
C TRP A 68 -12.17 5.90 -0.54
N PRO A 69 -11.10 5.28 -1.08
CA PRO A 69 -9.73 5.43 -0.55
C PRO A 69 -9.25 6.88 -0.54
N ARG A 70 -9.65 7.66 -1.55
CA ARG A 70 -9.32 9.09 -1.64
C ARG A 70 -9.83 9.88 -0.44
N PHE A 71 -11.05 9.60 0.03
CA PHE A 71 -11.62 10.29 1.20
C PHE A 71 -10.94 9.86 2.50
N ALA A 72 -10.44 8.62 2.59
CA ALA A 72 -9.65 8.20 3.75
C ALA A 72 -8.30 8.92 3.81
N PHE A 73 -7.64 9.08 2.65
CA PHE A 73 -6.44 9.90 2.52
C PHE A 73 -6.71 11.36 2.91
N GLU A 74 -7.73 11.99 2.33
CA GLU A 74 -8.10 13.38 2.61
C GLU A 74 -8.40 13.60 4.10
N LYS A 75 -9.21 12.71 4.72
CA LYS A 75 -9.51 12.76 6.15
C LYS A 75 -8.25 12.69 7.01
N ALA A 76 -7.28 11.85 6.64
CA ALA A 76 -6.01 11.78 7.35
C ALA A 76 -5.15 13.04 7.17
N GLN A 77 -5.17 13.66 5.98
CA GLN A 77 -4.47 14.92 5.73
C GLN A 77 -5.08 16.08 6.52
N GLU A 78 -6.40 16.15 6.61
CA GLU A 78 -7.12 17.14 7.45
C GLU A 78 -6.75 17.03 8.93
N ASN A 79 -6.32 15.85 9.38
CA ASN A 79 -5.98 15.56 10.77
C ASN A 79 -4.46 15.32 10.96
N LYS A 80 -3.61 15.80 10.04
CA LYS A 80 -2.16 15.54 10.04
C LYS A 80 -1.45 15.89 11.35
N ASP A 81 -1.97 16.85 12.11
CA ASP A 81 -1.41 17.28 13.39
C ASP A 81 -1.60 16.23 14.51
N LEU A 82 -2.46 15.24 14.29
CA LEU A 82 -2.75 14.12 15.21
C LEU A 82 -1.99 12.84 14.85
N VAL A 83 -1.14 12.87 13.81
CA VAL A 83 -0.33 11.71 13.41
C VAL A 83 0.63 11.33 14.53
N ARG A 84 0.72 10.02 14.80
CA ARG A 84 1.65 9.46 15.79
C ARG A 84 3.09 9.89 15.54
N LYS A 85 3.82 10.17 16.63
CA LYS A 85 5.18 10.76 16.58
C LYS A 85 6.23 9.88 15.90
N ASP A 86 6.05 8.57 15.96
CA ASP A 86 6.94 7.54 15.40
C ASP A 86 6.52 7.08 13.99
N TRP A 87 5.69 7.86 13.29
CA TRP A 87 5.15 7.47 11.99
C TRP A 87 6.24 7.20 10.95
N GLU A 88 7.25 8.06 10.84
CA GLU A 88 8.32 7.88 9.86
C GLU A 88 9.09 6.58 10.07
N GLN A 89 9.29 6.17 11.33
CA GLN A 89 10.02 4.93 11.66
C GLN A 89 9.15 3.68 11.48
N THR A 90 7.83 3.80 11.60
CA THR A 90 6.91 2.64 11.62
C THR A 90 6.13 2.45 10.33
N SER A 91 6.01 3.47 9.48
CA SER A 91 5.17 3.48 8.28
C SER A 91 5.47 2.34 7.31
N ILE A 92 6.74 2.03 7.06
CA ILE A 92 7.13 0.95 6.15
C ILE A 92 6.68 -0.42 6.68
N ALA A 93 6.92 -0.71 7.96
CA ALA A 93 6.52 -1.97 8.56
C ALA A 93 4.98 -2.11 8.63
N LEU A 94 4.28 -1.01 8.88
CA LEU A 94 2.82 -0.97 8.84
C LEU A 94 2.29 -1.21 7.43
N MET A 95 2.87 -0.58 6.40
CA MET A 95 2.48 -0.80 5.01
C MET A 95 2.69 -2.26 4.61
N PHE A 96 3.82 -2.86 5.00
CA PHE A 96 4.06 -4.30 4.77
C PHE A 96 2.95 -5.15 5.41
N THR A 97 2.58 -4.84 6.66
CA THR A 97 1.51 -5.58 7.38
C THR A 97 0.15 -5.42 6.69
N VAL A 98 -0.18 -4.20 6.25
CA VAL A 98 -1.43 -3.92 5.52
C VAL A 98 -1.47 -4.66 4.19
N GLN A 99 -0.38 -4.64 3.42
CA GLN A 99 -0.28 -5.39 2.17
C GLN A 99 -0.34 -6.90 2.38
N LEU A 100 0.31 -7.41 3.43
CA LEU A 100 0.21 -8.81 3.81
C LEU A 100 -1.25 -9.17 4.07
N HIS A 101 -1.98 -8.38 4.86
CA HIS A 101 -3.41 -8.59 5.10
C HIS A 101 -4.25 -8.48 3.83
N LYS A 102 -4.00 -7.48 2.98
CA LYS A 102 -4.67 -7.33 1.68
C LYS A 102 -4.64 -8.64 0.90
N TYR A 103 -3.47 -9.23 0.70
CA TYR A 103 -3.31 -10.41 -0.15
C TYR A 103 -3.65 -11.73 0.54
N THR A 104 -3.48 -11.82 1.87
CA THR A 104 -3.81 -13.04 2.64
C THR A 104 -5.30 -13.16 2.97
N GLN A 105 -6.00 -12.04 3.16
CA GLN A 105 -7.43 -12.02 3.45
C GLN A 105 -8.29 -11.99 2.17
N ASN A 106 -7.72 -11.55 1.04
CA ASN A 106 -8.40 -11.54 -0.26
C ASN A 106 -7.75 -12.55 -1.21
N ILE A 107 -8.15 -13.81 -1.11
CA ILE A 107 -7.48 -14.94 -1.78
C ILE A 107 -7.33 -14.75 -3.30
N ASN A 108 -8.34 -14.17 -3.96
CA ASN A 108 -8.28 -13.88 -5.40
C ASN A 108 -7.20 -12.84 -5.75
N LEU A 109 -7.00 -11.84 -4.88
CA LEU A 109 -5.91 -10.88 -5.07
C LEU A 109 -4.55 -11.53 -4.81
N GLY A 110 -4.47 -12.41 -3.82
CA GLY A 110 -3.28 -13.22 -3.56
C GLY A 110 -2.86 -14.05 -4.79
N PHE A 111 -3.81 -14.75 -5.43
CA PHE A 111 -3.52 -15.47 -6.67
C PHE A 111 -3.07 -14.56 -7.81
N ARG A 112 -3.72 -13.41 -7.99
CA ARG A 112 -3.33 -12.43 -9.01
C ARG A 112 -1.94 -11.85 -8.77
N LEU A 113 -1.54 -11.68 -7.51
CA LEU A 113 -0.19 -11.28 -7.14
C LEU A 113 0.82 -12.38 -7.49
N LEU A 114 0.54 -13.65 -7.16
CA LEU A 114 1.44 -14.75 -7.52
C LEU A 114 1.60 -14.91 -9.05
N GLN A 115 0.56 -14.60 -9.82
CA GLN A 115 0.60 -14.61 -11.28
C GLN A 115 1.54 -13.56 -11.89
N THR A 116 1.99 -12.55 -11.12
CA THR A 116 3.00 -11.61 -11.62
C THR A 116 4.40 -12.23 -11.68
N GLY A 117 4.60 -13.42 -11.11
CA GLY A 117 5.87 -14.15 -11.17
C GLY A 117 7.00 -13.36 -10.52
N ASP A 118 8.12 -13.26 -11.22
CA ASP A 118 9.32 -12.52 -10.81
C ASP A 118 9.33 -11.08 -11.30
N ALA A 119 8.21 -10.57 -11.84
CA ALA A 119 8.14 -9.21 -12.33
C ALA A 119 8.40 -8.18 -11.24
N GLU A 120 9.16 -7.14 -11.57
CA GLU A 120 9.27 -5.95 -10.75
C GLU A 120 7.95 -5.15 -10.81
N LEU A 121 7.36 -4.88 -9.65
CA LEU A 121 6.11 -4.15 -9.52
C LEU A 121 6.42 -2.68 -9.25
N ILE A 122 6.15 -1.82 -10.22
CA ILE A 122 6.45 -0.38 -10.18
C ILE A 122 5.13 0.39 -10.14
N GLU A 123 4.89 1.11 -9.04
CA GLU A 123 3.78 2.05 -8.98
C GLU A 123 4.15 3.31 -9.80
N ASP A 124 3.49 3.49 -10.94
CA ASP A 124 3.82 4.54 -11.92
C ASP A 124 2.85 5.72 -11.79
N SER A 125 2.77 6.28 -10.58
CA SER A 125 1.95 7.46 -10.35
C SER A 125 2.63 8.68 -10.97
N ARG A 126 1.87 9.48 -11.72
CA ARG A 126 2.39 10.68 -12.40
C ARG A 126 2.92 11.77 -11.44
N ASN A 127 2.74 11.60 -10.13
CA ASN A 127 2.97 12.63 -9.11
C ASN A 127 3.93 12.22 -7.98
N ASP A 128 4.44 10.99 -7.92
CA ASP A 128 5.28 10.55 -6.80
C ASP A 128 6.77 10.60 -7.16
N VAL A 129 7.32 11.81 -7.23
CA VAL A 129 8.77 12.00 -7.07
C VAL A 129 9.01 12.19 -5.58
N ARG A 130 9.12 11.09 -4.84
CA ARG A 130 9.74 11.14 -3.50
C ARG A 130 11.22 11.46 -3.72
N THR A 131 11.55 12.75 -3.77
CA THR A 131 12.92 13.19 -4.03
C THR A 131 13.83 12.59 -2.97
N GLU A 132 14.92 11.98 -3.43
CA GLU A 132 15.95 11.28 -2.66
C GLU A 132 16.66 12.14 -1.58
N LYS A 133 16.23 13.40 -1.40
CA LYS A 133 16.74 14.37 -0.43
C LYS A 133 16.27 14.14 1.01
N ASP A 134 15.22 13.36 1.24
CA ASP A 134 14.67 13.18 2.60
C ASP A 134 15.24 11.96 3.35
N ARG A 135 16.23 11.26 2.79
CA ARG A 135 16.83 10.05 3.40
C ARG A 135 18.12 10.30 4.20
N ILE A 136 18.65 11.52 4.20
CA ILE A 136 19.84 11.86 5.00
C ILE A 136 19.67 13.27 5.56
N THR A 137 19.12 13.40 6.76
CA THR A 137 19.55 14.35 7.81
C THR A 137 19.15 13.79 9.16
#